data_AF-A0A935UCF7-F1
#
_entry.id   AF-A0A935UCF7-F1
#
_cell.length_a   1.000
_cell.length_b   1.000
_cell.length_c   1.000
_cell.angle_alpha   90.00
_cell.angle_beta   90.00
_cell.angle_gamma   90.00
#
_symmetry.space_group_name_H-M   'P 1'
#
loop_
_entity.id
_entity.type
_entity.pdbx_description
1 polymer ?
#
loop_
_entity_poly.entity_id
_entity_poly.type
_entity_poly.pdbx_seq_one_letter_code
_entity_poly.pdbx_strand_id
1 'polypeptide(L)'
;MAFALLLAYIGLLYLRPQEYRGARWRPDHAVLPHPRLLFWMARRHTPAPQYGLVAAFVLAMVVSKALQGWLGGIPIMLGFFLPVVFLFVLVAGLTDSVKRHRAFMIALVLYTLFLAVHGIDQSASGIGWSGAELSQGTRITYLGIFNDPNDLALAFVIALPMLAYLFGTAGGFAGRLFWLAGMGTLLYGIFLTNSRGGMLSAAAQFLAFCVGRWGMLRSSIPAAAGLVGLAMLPSRLDNLDSDEASAEGRVEART
;
A
#
# COMPACT_ATOMS: atom_id res chain seq x y z
N MET A 1 -10.54 -18.13 -15.14
CA MET A 1 -9.51 -18.85 -14.37
C MET A 1 -8.32 -17.96 -14.01
N ALA A 2 -7.53 -17.46 -14.98
CA ALA A 2 -6.34 -16.62 -14.69
C ALA A 2 -6.60 -15.40 -13.79
N PHE A 3 -7.68 -14.65 -14.03
CA PHE A 3 -8.05 -13.52 -13.18
C PHE A 3 -8.36 -13.92 -11.72
N ALA A 4 -9.04 -15.05 -11.50
CA ALA A 4 -9.31 -15.54 -10.14
C ALA A 4 -8.01 -15.97 -9.43
N LEU A 5 -7.07 -16.58 -10.17
CA LEU A 5 -5.74 -16.90 -9.65
C LEU A 5 -4.94 -15.65 -9.28
N LEU A 6 -5.07 -14.55 -10.04
CA LEU A 6 -4.48 -13.26 -9.68
C LEU A 6 -5.03 -12.75 -8.35
N LEU A 7 -6.35 -12.78 -8.16
CA LEU A 7 -6.97 -12.33 -6.91
C LEU A 7 -6.54 -13.20 -5.73
N ALA A 8 -6.45 -14.52 -5.93
CA ALA A 8 -5.95 -15.45 -4.91
C ALA A 8 -4.47 -15.21 -4.59
N TYR A 9 -3.65 -14.97 -5.61
CA TYR A 9 -2.24 -14.64 -5.47
C TYR A 9 -2.04 -13.35 -4.64
N ILE A 10 -2.77 -12.29 -4.97
CA ILE A 10 -2.75 -11.03 -4.19
C ILE A 10 -3.27 -11.26 -2.77
N GLY A 11 -4.30 -12.08 -2.62
CA GLY A 11 -4.80 -12.49 -1.30
C GLY A 11 -3.74 -13.19 -0.46
N LEU A 12 -2.96 -14.12 -1.05
CA LEU A 12 -1.85 -14.78 -0.37
C LEU A 12 -0.70 -13.82 -0.04
N LEU A 13 -0.45 -12.82 -0.88
CA LEU A 13 0.52 -11.77 -0.62
C LEU A 13 0.08 -10.83 0.53
N TYR A 14 -1.20 -10.47 0.58
CA TYR A 14 -1.73 -9.54 1.58
C TYR A 14 -2.00 -10.22 2.91
N LEU A 15 -2.79 -11.31 2.88
CA LEU A 15 -3.28 -11.98 4.08
C LEU A 15 -2.23 -12.90 4.69
N ARG A 16 -1.32 -13.45 3.89
CA ARG A 16 -0.20 -14.30 4.32
C ARG A 16 -0.58 -15.39 5.35
N PRO A 17 -1.69 -16.14 5.17
CA PRO A 17 -2.10 -17.18 6.13
C PRO A 17 -1.02 -18.27 6.33
N GLN A 18 -0.15 -18.47 5.34
CA GLN A 18 1.00 -19.37 5.43
C GLN A 18 2.05 -18.96 6.48
N GLU A 19 2.02 -17.72 6.98
CA GLU A 19 2.95 -17.23 8.01
C GLU A 19 2.31 -17.05 9.38
N TYR A 20 1.05 -17.46 9.53
CA TYR A 20 0.37 -17.35 10.82
C TYR A 20 1.05 -18.22 11.87
N ARG A 21 0.98 -17.80 13.13
CA ARG A 21 1.46 -18.61 14.26
C ARG A 21 0.72 -19.96 14.26
N GLY A 22 1.48 -21.06 14.15
CA GLY A 22 0.94 -22.42 14.00
C GLY A 22 0.85 -22.95 12.56
N ALA A 23 1.20 -22.14 11.55
CA ALA A 23 1.30 -22.61 10.17
C ALA A 23 2.42 -23.67 10.04
N ARG A 24 2.07 -24.83 9.50
CA ARG A 24 3.00 -25.96 9.28
C ARG A 24 3.95 -25.75 8.10
N TRP A 25 3.65 -24.79 7.22
CA TRP A 25 4.41 -24.52 6.01
C TRP A 25 4.72 -23.03 5.91
N ARG A 26 5.98 -22.67 6.14
CA ARG A 26 6.51 -21.31 6.03
C ARG A 26 7.42 -21.24 4.81
N PRO A 27 6.92 -20.91 3.62
CA PRO A 27 7.80 -20.65 2.50
C PRO A 27 8.61 -19.37 2.79
N ASP A 28 9.93 -19.47 2.77
CA ASP A 28 10.85 -18.34 3.03
C ASP A 28 10.75 -17.22 1.99
N HIS A 29 10.01 -17.46 0.90
CA HIS A 29 9.86 -16.54 -0.22
C HIS A 29 8.37 -16.45 -0.54
N ALA A 30 7.85 -15.22 -0.56
CA ALA A 30 6.54 -14.92 -1.11
C ALA A 30 6.40 -15.64 -2.45
N VAL A 31 5.45 -16.59 -2.52
CA VAL A 31 5.22 -17.52 -3.64
C VAL A 31 5.44 -16.77 -4.95
N LEU A 32 6.57 -16.98 -5.64
CA LEU A 32 6.77 -16.32 -6.94
C LEU A 32 5.79 -16.91 -7.95
N PRO A 33 5.13 -16.09 -8.79
CA PRO A 33 4.28 -16.61 -9.84
C PRO A 33 5.12 -17.44 -10.82
N HIS A 34 4.62 -18.62 -11.18
CA HIS A 34 5.33 -19.58 -12.03
C HIS A 34 5.70 -18.95 -13.39
N PRO A 35 6.93 -19.12 -13.91
CA PRO A 35 7.39 -18.53 -15.18
C PRO A 35 6.53 -18.84 -16.42
N ARG A 36 5.77 -19.94 -16.42
CA ARG A 36 4.84 -20.29 -17.51
C ARG A 36 3.58 -19.42 -17.53
N LEU A 37 3.12 -18.96 -16.37
CA LEU A 37 2.03 -17.98 -16.26
C LEU A 37 2.50 -16.62 -16.78
N LEU A 38 3.75 -16.25 -16.45
CA LEU A 38 4.39 -15.01 -16.89
C LEU A 38 4.58 -14.93 -18.42
N PHE A 39 5.01 -16.02 -19.06
CA PHE A 39 5.18 -16.08 -20.52
C PHE A 39 3.85 -16.04 -21.30
N TRP A 40 2.80 -16.70 -20.80
CA TRP A 40 1.48 -16.71 -21.45
C TRP A 40 0.80 -15.33 -21.44
N MET A 41 1.09 -14.50 -20.45
CA MET A 41 0.46 -13.20 -20.24
C MET A 41 1.11 -12.06 -21.01
N ALA A 42 2.42 -12.13 -21.28
CA ALA A 42 3.14 -11.18 -22.13
C ALA A 42 2.63 -11.12 -23.59
N ARG A 43 1.77 -12.06 -24.03
CA ARG A 43 1.20 -12.10 -25.39
C ARG A 43 -0.05 -11.24 -25.59
N ARG A 44 -0.65 -10.66 -24.54
CA ARG A 44 -1.90 -9.88 -24.65
C ARG A 44 -1.73 -8.48 -24.08
N HIS A 45 -1.14 -7.57 -24.85
CA HIS A 45 -1.08 -6.17 -24.47
C HIS A 45 -1.49 -5.26 -25.63
N THR A 46 -2.50 -4.42 -25.37
CA THR A 46 -2.67 -3.17 -26.10
C THR A 46 -1.58 -2.20 -25.61
N PRO A 47 -0.81 -1.57 -26.51
CA PRO A 47 0.24 -0.65 -26.13
C PRO A 47 -0.37 0.54 -25.37
N ALA A 48 0.01 0.69 -24.11
CA ALA A 48 -0.40 1.81 -23.26
C ALA A 48 0.86 2.57 -22.82
N PRO A 49 0.80 3.91 -22.70
CA PRO A 49 1.98 4.73 -22.38
C PRO A 49 2.64 4.33 -21.05
N GLN A 50 1.86 3.76 -20.12
CA GLN A 50 2.35 3.30 -18.83
C GLN A 50 3.45 2.23 -18.94
N TYR A 51 3.38 1.33 -19.93
CA TYR A 51 4.43 0.34 -20.14
C TYR A 51 5.78 1.00 -20.50
N GLY A 52 5.73 2.04 -21.34
CA GLY A 52 6.90 2.85 -21.68
C GLY A 52 7.45 3.62 -20.49
N LEU A 53 6.58 4.21 -19.66
CA LEU A 53 6.99 4.93 -18.45
C LEU A 53 7.66 4.00 -17.42
N VAL A 54 7.13 2.79 -17.21
CA VAL A 54 7.76 1.81 -16.31
C VAL A 54 9.13 1.38 -16.84
N ALA A 55 9.26 1.13 -18.14
CA ALA A 55 10.55 0.80 -18.74
C ALA A 55 11.56 1.96 -18.61
N ALA A 56 11.11 3.20 -18.87
CA ALA A 56 11.93 4.40 -18.70
C ALA A 56 12.35 4.59 -17.23
N PHE A 57 11.46 4.29 -16.27
CA PHE A 57 11.77 4.36 -14.85
C PHE A 57 12.82 3.32 -14.45
N VAL A 58 12.69 2.07 -14.89
CA VAL A 58 13.72 1.04 -14.66
C VAL A 58 15.07 1.48 -15.22
N LEU A 59 15.09 2.02 -16.44
CA LEU A 59 16.31 2.55 -17.04
C LEU A 59 16.88 3.71 -16.21
N ALA A 60 16.05 4.64 -15.76
CA ALA A 60 16.47 5.76 -14.92
C ALA A 60 17.10 5.28 -13.61
N MET A 61 16.57 4.22 -12.98
CA MET A 61 17.19 3.63 -11.78
C MET A 61 18.56 3.00 -12.08
N VAL A 62 18.69 2.28 -13.20
CA VAL A 62 19.97 1.69 -13.62
C VAL A 62 21.01 2.79 -13.86
N VAL A 63 20.64 3.81 -14.62
CA VAL A 63 21.49 4.97 -14.89
C VAL A 63 21.86 5.69 -13.59
N SER A 64 20.91 5.90 -12.68
CA SER A 64 21.17 6.52 -11.37
C SER A 64 22.22 5.74 -10.57
N LYS A 65 22.13 4.40 -10.50
CA LYS A 65 23.13 3.56 -9.82
C LYS A 65 24.49 3.58 -10.51
N ALA A 66 24.50 3.61 -11.83
CA ALA A 66 25.74 3.73 -12.60
C ALA A 66 26.43 5.09 -12.37
N LEU A 67 25.67 6.19 -12.38
CA LEU A 67 26.18 7.53 -12.10
C LEU A 67 26.66 7.71 -10.66
N GLN A 68 26.08 6.98 -9.70
CA GLN A 68 26.60 6.89 -8.32
C GLN A 68 27.91 6.12 -8.21
N GLY A 69 28.40 5.50 -9.29
CA GLY A 69 29.62 4.69 -9.30
C GLY A 69 29.46 3.30 -8.66
N TRP A 70 28.24 2.89 -8.28
CA TRP A 70 27.98 1.61 -7.63
C TRP A 70 27.24 0.63 -8.54
N LEU A 71 27.98 0.04 -9.48
CA LEU A 71 27.44 -0.95 -10.43
C LEU A 71 26.91 -2.21 -9.74
N GLY A 72 27.52 -2.64 -8.63
CA GLY A 72 27.03 -3.77 -7.82
C GLY A 72 25.65 -3.54 -7.20
N GLY A 73 25.20 -2.29 -7.06
CA GLY A 73 23.87 -1.96 -6.59
C GLY A 73 22.76 -2.19 -7.62
N ILE A 74 23.10 -2.31 -8.91
CA ILE A 74 22.14 -2.53 -10.00
C ILE A 74 21.41 -3.87 -9.85
N PRO A 75 22.09 -5.04 -9.78
CA PRO A 75 21.39 -6.32 -9.64
C PRO A 75 20.57 -6.41 -8.35
N ILE A 76 21.03 -5.78 -7.26
CA ILE A 76 20.29 -5.73 -5.99
C ILE A 76 18.98 -4.94 -6.17
N MET A 77 19.07 -3.73 -6.73
CA MET A 77 17.90 -2.87 -6.99
C MET A 77 16.92 -3.55 -7.95
N LEU A 78 17.41 -4.19 -9.01
CA LEU A 78 16.56 -4.94 -9.95
C LEU A 78 15.90 -6.14 -9.28
N GLY A 79 16.60 -6.83 -8.37
CA GLY A 79 16.04 -7.93 -7.57
C GLY A 79 14.83 -7.50 -6.74
N PHE A 80 14.83 -6.28 -6.21
CA PHE A 80 13.69 -5.73 -5.48
C PHE A 80 12.58 -5.19 -6.39
N PHE A 81 12.93 -4.50 -7.48
CA PHE A 81 11.95 -3.76 -8.27
C PHE A 81 11.31 -4.58 -9.40
N LEU A 82 12.03 -5.52 -10.03
CA LEU A 82 11.48 -6.34 -11.10
C LEU A 82 10.23 -7.12 -10.67
N PRO A 83 10.14 -7.72 -9.47
CA PRO A 83 8.89 -8.34 -8.98
C PRO A 83 7.68 -7.39 -9.02
N VAL A 84 7.88 -6.10 -8.73
CA VAL A 84 6.82 -5.08 -8.79
C VAL A 84 6.42 -4.82 -10.24
N VAL A 85 7.38 -4.71 -11.16
CA VAL A 85 7.12 -4.58 -12.60
C VAL A 85 6.35 -5.80 -13.13
N PHE A 86 6.72 -7.00 -12.71
CA PHE A 86 6.00 -8.21 -13.06
C PHE A 86 4.55 -8.17 -12.56
N LEU A 87 4.33 -7.77 -11.30
CA LEU A 87 2.98 -7.63 -10.76
C LEU A 87 2.17 -6.58 -11.51
N PHE A 88 2.78 -5.45 -11.88
CA PHE A 88 2.15 -4.41 -12.71
C PHE A 88 1.66 -4.98 -14.05
N VAL A 89 2.53 -5.67 -14.80
CA VAL A 89 2.17 -6.27 -16.09
C VAL A 89 1.08 -7.34 -15.91
N LEU A 90 1.17 -8.12 -14.83
CA LEU A 90 0.20 -9.17 -14.48
C LEU A 90 -1.20 -8.60 -14.24
N VAL A 91 -1.29 -7.54 -13.43
CA VAL A 91 -2.55 -6.86 -13.11
C VAL A 91 -3.09 -6.15 -14.34
N ALA A 92 -2.25 -5.40 -15.07
CA ALA A 92 -2.65 -4.67 -16.26
C ALA A 92 -3.18 -5.60 -17.37
N GLY A 93 -2.56 -6.77 -17.55
CA GLY A 93 -2.98 -7.76 -18.56
C GLY A 93 -4.25 -8.55 -18.19
N LEU A 94 -4.54 -8.74 -16.89
CA LEU A 94 -5.71 -9.53 -16.45
C LEU A 94 -6.93 -8.70 -16.05
N THR A 95 -6.76 -7.39 -15.85
CA THR A 95 -7.86 -6.45 -15.56
C THR A 95 -8.37 -5.75 -16.83
N ASP A 96 -8.52 -6.53 -17.90
CA ASP A 96 -8.88 -6.10 -19.28
C ASP A 96 -10.33 -5.59 -19.49
N SER A 97 -11.13 -5.49 -18.42
CA SER A 97 -12.53 -5.06 -18.52
C SER A 97 -12.95 -4.32 -17.26
N VAL A 98 -13.92 -3.40 -17.39
CA VAL A 98 -14.47 -2.63 -16.26
C VAL A 98 -14.95 -3.54 -15.13
N LYS A 99 -15.59 -4.67 -15.46
CA LYS A 99 -16.05 -5.66 -14.47
C LYS A 99 -14.88 -6.27 -13.68
N ARG A 100 -13.79 -6.66 -14.37
CA ARG A 100 -12.60 -7.23 -13.71
C ARG A 100 -11.82 -6.18 -12.92
N HIS A 101 -11.70 -4.96 -13.43
CA HIS A 101 -11.07 -3.87 -12.71
C HIS A 101 -11.84 -3.53 -11.42
N ARG A 102 -13.18 -3.49 -11.48
CA ARG A 102 -14.03 -3.33 -10.29
C ARG A 102 -13.88 -4.48 -9.31
N ALA A 103 -13.87 -5.74 -9.79
CA ALA A 103 -13.66 -6.91 -8.93
C ALA A 103 -12.27 -6.90 -8.26
N PHE A 104 -11.24 -6.43 -8.98
CA PHE A 104 -9.89 -6.26 -8.45
C PHE A 104 -9.87 -5.20 -7.33
N MET A 105 -10.48 -4.04 -7.53
CA MET A 105 -10.61 -3.00 -6.50
C MET A 105 -11.34 -3.54 -5.26
N ILE A 106 -12.45 -4.26 -5.46
CA ILE A 106 -13.19 -4.89 -4.34
C ILE A 106 -12.28 -5.86 -3.58
N ALA A 107 -11.58 -6.75 -4.26
CA ALA A 107 -10.70 -7.72 -3.60
C ALA A 107 -9.59 -7.01 -2.80
N LEU A 108 -8.93 -6.02 -3.40
CA LEU A 108 -7.86 -5.28 -2.74
C LEU A 108 -8.36 -4.55 -1.49
N VAL A 109 -9.52 -3.89 -1.58
CA VAL A 109 -10.19 -3.24 -0.45
C VAL A 109 -10.57 -4.24 0.63
N LEU A 110 -11.12 -5.41 0.29
CA LEU A 110 -11.47 -6.41 1.28
C LEU A 110 -10.24 -6.97 1.99
N TYR A 111 -9.12 -7.15 1.27
CA TYR A 111 -7.87 -7.56 1.88
C TYR A 111 -7.31 -6.47 2.80
N THR A 112 -7.32 -5.20 2.41
CA THR A 112 -6.87 -4.12 3.29
C THR A 112 -7.78 -3.91 4.49
N LEU A 113 -9.10 -4.09 4.35
CA LEU A 113 -10.04 -4.09 5.47
C LEU A 113 -9.76 -5.22 6.44
N PHE A 114 -9.44 -6.42 5.95
CA PHE A 114 -9.02 -7.53 6.80
C PHE A 114 -7.77 -7.15 7.62
N LEU A 115 -6.77 -6.53 6.99
CA LEU A 115 -5.57 -6.06 7.68
C LEU A 115 -5.87 -4.95 8.71
N ALA A 116 -6.81 -4.05 8.41
CA ALA A 116 -7.21 -3.01 9.35
C ALA A 116 -7.97 -3.58 10.55
N VAL A 117 -8.90 -4.52 10.33
CA VAL A 117 -9.60 -5.23 11.42
C VAL A 117 -8.62 -6.02 12.27
N HIS A 118 -7.63 -6.66 11.63
CA HIS A 118 -6.51 -7.28 12.35
C HIS A 118 -5.80 -6.29 13.26
N GLY A 119 -5.36 -5.15 12.71
CA GLY A 119 -4.62 -4.15 13.47
C GLY A 119 -5.45 -3.57 14.61
N ILE A 120 -6.76 -3.36 14.42
CA ILE A 120 -7.65 -2.86 15.47
C ILE A 120 -7.70 -3.84 16.64
N ASP A 121 -7.87 -5.14 16.38
CA ASP A 121 -7.84 -6.15 17.43
C ASP A 121 -6.45 -6.25 18.09
N GLN A 122 -5.38 -6.21 17.28
CA GLN A 122 -4.00 -6.18 17.74
C GLN A 122 -3.71 -4.98 18.67
N SER A 123 -4.32 -3.82 18.41
CA SER A 123 -4.13 -2.61 19.23
C SER A 123 -4.67 -2.78 20.66
N ALA A 124 -5.70 -3.61 20.85
CA ALA A 124 -6.28 -3.91 22.16
C ALA A 124 -5.57 -5.08 22.84
N SER A 125 -5.19 -6.10 22.07
CA SER A 125 -4.67 -7.37 22.57
C SER A 125 -3.14 -7.42 22.67
N GLY A 126 -2.41 -6.47 22.06
CA GLY A 126 -0.95 -6.46 21.96
C GLY A 126 -0.37 -7.43 20.91
N ILE A 127 -1.12 -8.47 20.57
CA ILE A 127 -0.81 -9.46 19.53
C ILE A 127 -2.05 -9.70 18.68
N GLY A 128 -1.89 -9.76 17.36
CA GLY A 128 -3.00 -10.06 16.46
C GLY A 128 -3.16 -11.57 16.25
N TRP A 129 -4.35 -11.99 15.79
CA TRP A 129 -4.69 -13.34 15.30
C TRP A 129 -3.69 -13.98 14.31
N SER A 130 -2.90 -13.20 13.56
CA SER A 130 -1.80 -13.73 12.73
C SER A 130 -0.56 -14.16 13.54
N GLY A 131 -0.45 -13.73 14.79
CA GLY A 131 0.73 -13.84 15.64
C GLY A 131 1.68 -12.66 15.57
N ALA A 132 1.37 -11.62 14.77
CA ALA A 132 2.15 -10.39 14.74
C ALA A 132 1.95 -9.58 16.04
N GLU A 133 3.04 -9.20 16.69
CA GLU A 133 3.06 -8.32 17.86
C GLU A 133 3.08 -6.85 17.43
N LEU A 134 2.65 -5.94 18.31
CA LEU A 134 2.73 -4.50 18.05
C LEU A 134 4.18 -4.06 17.74
N SER A 135 4.34 -3.26 16.70
CA SER A 135 5.61 -2.62 16.42
C SER A 135 5.87 -1.54 17.47
N GLN A 136 7.08 -1.59 18.07
CA GLN A 136 7.47 -0.68 19.16
C GLN A 136 6.46 -0.66 20.33
N GLY A 137 5.75 -1.76 20.56
CA GLY A 137 4.78 -1.93 21.64
C GLY A 137 3.51 -1.07 21.55
N THR A 138 3.34 -0.26 20.50
CA THR A 138 2.24 0.74 20.43
C THR A 138 1.61 0.88 19.05
N ARG A 139 2.28 0.43 17.98
CA ARG A 139 1.85 0.66 16.59
C ARG A 139 1.36 -0.63 15.98
N ILE A 140 0.20 -0.58 15.34
CA ILE A 140 -0.32 -1.75 14.65
C ILE A 140 0.56 -2.11 13.46
N THR A 141 0.69 -3.41 13.21
CA THR A 141 1.53 -3.96 12.15
C THR A 141 1.00 -5.32 11.71
N TYR A 142 1.51 -5.84 10.60
CA TYR A 142 1.14 -7.15 10.08
C TYR A 142 2.36 -7.96 9.66
N LEU A 143 2.16 -9.11 9.02
CA LEU A 143 3.24 -9.96 8.55
C LEU A 143 3.80 -9.45 7.21
N GLY A 144 5.09 -9.66 6.98
CA GLY A 144 5.72 -9.50 5.67
C GLY A 144 5.97 -8.07 5.23
N ILE A 145 5.51 -7.75 4.02
CA ILE A 145 5.62 -6.41 3.43
C ILE A 145 4.86 -5.33 4.23
N PHE A 146 4.06 -5.74 5.21
CA PHE A 146 3.29 -4.86 6.09
C PHE A 146 3.77 -4.93 7.55
N ASN A 147 4.99 -5.44 7.77
CA ASN A 147 5.62 -5.49 9.10
C ASN A 147 6.14 -4.12 9.57
N ASP A 148 6.35 -3.19 8.63
CA ASP A 148 6.51 -1.77 8.96
C ASP A 148 5.11 -1.12 9.02
N PRO A 149 4.72 -0.49 10.15
CA PRO A 149 3.48 0.27 10.24
C PRO A 149 3.34 1.38 9.18
N ASN A 150 4.46 1.92 8.66
CA ASN A 150 4.42 2.92 7.60
C ASN A 150 3.91 2.34 6.27
N ASP A 151 4.39 1.15 5.91
CA ASP A 151 3.95 0.45 4.70
C ASP A 151 2.49 -0.02 4.83
N LEU A 152 2.10 -0.46 6.04
CA LEU A 152 0.71 -0.79 6.35
C LEU A 152 -0.21 0.43 6.22
N ALA A 153 0.22 1.60 6.72
CA ALA A 153 -0.53 2.85 6.56
C ALA A 153 -0.70 3.23 5.09
N LEU A 154 0.37 3.11 4.29
CA LEU A 154 0.32 3.40 2.86
C LEU A 154 -0.64 2.45 2.11
N ALA A 155 -0.68 1.17 2.50
CA ALA A 155 -1.63 0.22 1.94
C ALA A 155 -3.09 0.62 2.22
N PHE A 156 -3.39 1.13 3.43
CA PHE A 156 -4.71 1.66 3.75
C PHE A 156 -5.03 2.92 2.92
N VAL A 157 -4.10 3.86 2.79
CA VAL A 157 -4.27 5.08 1.98
C VAL A 157 -4.57 4.74 0.51
N ILE A 158 -3.85 3.78 -0.08
CA ILE A 158 -4.08 3.33 -1.46
C ILE A 158 -5.49 2.77 -1.66
N ALA A 159 -6.08 2.16 -0.65
CA ALA A 159 -7.44 1.58 -0.72
C ALA A 159 -8.57 2.61 -0.54
N LEU A 160 -8.33 3.77 0.08
CA LEU A 160 -9.34 4.84 0.27
C LEU A 160 -10.03 5.30 -1.03
N PRO A 161 -9.33 5.63 -2.14
CA PRO A 161 -9.99 6.08 -3.36
C PRO A 161 -10.81 4.96 -4.03
N MET A 162 -10.38 3.70 -3.88
CA MET A 162 -11.13 2.54 -4.35
C MET A 162 -12.43 2.39 -3.55
N LEU A 163 -12.36 2.54 -2.22
CA LEU A 163 -13.55 2.59 -1.36
C LEU A 163 -14.49 3.73 -1.73
N ALA A 164 -13.97 4.93 -1.99
CA ALA A 164 -14.79 6.08 -2.38
C ALA A 164 -15.52 5.83 -3.71
N TYR A 165 -14.84 5.23 -4.69
CA TYR A 165 -15.45 4.80 -5.95
C TYR A 165 -16.53 3.72 -5.74
N LEU A 166 -16.25 2.71 -4.90
CA LEU A 166 -17.20 1.63 -4.61
C LEU A 166 -18.42 2.14 -3.84
N PHE A 167 -18.25 3.09 -2.93
CA PHE A 167 -19.32 3.81 -2.26
C PHE A 167 -20.22 4.55 -3.26
N GLY A 168 -19.63 5.33 -4.17
CA GLY A 168 -20.37 6.09 -5.19
C GLY A 168 -21.13 5.21 -6.19
N THR A 169 -20.66 3.97 -6.41
CA THR A 169 -21.26 3.00 -7.33
C THR A 169 -22.07 1.89 -6.64
N ALA A 170 -22.26 1.99 -5.32
CA ALA A 170 -23.03 1.03 -4.55
C ALA A 170 -24.54 1.19 -4.80
N GLY A 171 -25.21 0.06 -5.03
CA GLY A 171 -26.66 -0.02 -5.07
C GLY A 171 -27.23 -0.14 -3.66
N GLY A 172 -28.23 0.68 -3.34
CA GLY A 172 -28.95 0.62 -2.06
C GLY A 172 -28.21 1.22 -0.86
N PHE A 173 -28.95 1.39 0.23
CA PHE A 173 -28.43 1.98 1.48
C PHE A 173 -27.40 1.08 2.17
N ALA A 174 -27.68 -0.22 2.28
CA ALA A 174 -26.79 -1.17 2.95
C ALA A 174 -25.40 -1.25 2.32
N GLY A 175 -25.30 -1.26 0.98
CA GLY A 175 -24.01 -1.26 0.29
C GLY A 175 -23.21 0.02 0.53
N ARG A 176 -23.88 1.18 0.53
CA ARG A 176 -23.24 2.46 0.85
C ARG A 176 -22.74 2.49 2.29
N LEU A 177 -23.57 2.01 3.24
CA LEU A 177 -23.19 1.93 4.64
C LEU A 177 -21.97 1.01 4.85
N PHE A 178 -21.92 -0.13 4.16
CA PHE A 178 -20.77 -1.04 4.21
C PHE A 178 -19.46 -0.37 3.77
N TRP A 179 -19.46 0.32 2.62
CA TRP A 179 -18.25 1.00 2.15
C TRP A 179 -17.88 2.22 3.00
N LEU A 180 -18.87 2.92 3.55
CA LEU A 180 -18.64 4.02 4.48
C LEU A 180 -18.03 3.52 5.79
N ALA A 181 -18.53 2.40 6.34
CA ALA A 181 -17.96 1.75 7.50
C ALA A 181 -16.52 1.31 7.21
N GLY A 182 -16.26 0.70 6.04
CA GLY A 182 -14.92 0.34 5.61
C GLY A 182 -13.97 1.54 5.51
N MET A 183 -14.45 2.69 5.02
CA MET A 183 -13.67 3.93 5.02
C MET A 183 -13.26 4.34 6.44
N GLY A 184 -14.22 4.30 7.39
CA GLY A 184 -13.95 4.57 8.80
C GLY A 184 -12.94 3.59 9.39
N THR A 185 -13.06 2.30 9.08
CA THR A 185 -12.12 1.25 9.52
C THR A 185 -10.70 1.53 9.02
N LEU A 186 -10.52 1.89 7.73
CA LEU A 186 -9.19 2.20 7.20
C LEU A 186 -8.61 3.48 7.79
N LEU A 187 -9.42 4.54 7.96
CA LEU A 187 -8.96 5.78 8.58
C LEU A 187 -8.53 5.56 10.03
N TYR A 188 -9.28 4.74 10.78
CA TYR A 188 -8.90 4.37 12.14
C TYR A 188 -7.64 3.49 12.16
N GLY A 189 -7.51 2.55 11.21
CA GLY A 189 -6.27 1.80 11.01
C GLY A 189 -5.07 2.71 10.76
N ILE A 190 -5.19 3.70 9.86
CA ILE A 190 -4.13 4.70 9.59
C ILE A 190 -3.76 5.43 10.88
N PHE A 191 -4.73 5.85 11.69
CA PHE A 191 -4.46 6.45 12.99
C PHE A 191 -3.66 5.52 13.92
N LEU A 192 -4.06 4.26 14.04
CA LEU A 192 -3.40 3.25 14.90
C LEU A 192 -1.98 2.87 14.43
N THR A 193 -1.64 3.04 13.14
CA THR A 193 -0.27 2.82 12.66
C THR A 193 0.71 3.86 13.21
N ASN A 194 0.19 4.99 13.70
CA ASN A 194 0.95 6.15 14.14
C ASN A 194 2.00 6.60 13.09
N SER A 195 1.65 6.50 11.80
CA SER A 195 2.53 6.89 10.69
C SER A 195 2.21 8.30 10.21
N ARG A 196 3.12 9.26 10.47
CA ARG A 196 2.97 10.66 10.01
C ARG A 196 2.84 10.75 8.49
N GLY A 197 3.68 9.98 7.78
CA GLY A 197 3.61 9.88 6.32
C GLY A 197 2.28 9.31 5.84
N GLY A 198 1.73 8.29 6.52
CA GLY A 198 0.41 7.74 6.20
C GLY A 198 -0.72 8.75 6.41
N MET A 199 -0.73 9.44 7.55
CA MET A 199 -1.74 10.46 7.88
C MET A 199 -1.67 11.66 6.92
N LEU A 200 -0.47 12.16 6.65
CA LEU A 200 -0.26 13.23 5.66
C LEU A 200 -0.67 12.79 4.25
N SER A 201 -0.36 11.56 3.85
CA SER A 201 -0.77 11.03 2.54
C SER A 201 -2.30 10.94 2.43
N ALA A 202 -2.98 10.47 3.48
CA ALA A 202 -4.44 10.42 3.53
C ALA A 202 -5.05 11.84 3.41
N ALA A 203 -4.51 12.80 4.15
CA ALA A 203 -4.95 14.19 4.12
C ALA A 203 -4.72 14.82 2.72
N ALA A 204 -3.52 14.62 2.15
CA ALA A 204 -3.19 15.11 0.81
C ALA A 204 -4.10 14.49 -0.27
N GLN A 205 -4.40 13.19 -0.16
CA GLN A 205 -5.31 12.50 -1.06
C GLN A 205 -6.75 13.02 -0.95
N PHE A 206 -7.24 13.26 0.27
CA PHE A 206 -8.54 13.87 0.51
C PHE A 206 -8.61 15.29 -0.05
N LEU A 207 -7.56 16.10 0.16
CA LEU A 207 -7.48 17.45 -0.39
C LEU A 207 -7.47 17.43 -1.92
N ALA A 208 -6.68 16.56 -2.54
CA ALA A 208 -6.65 16.40 -3.99
C ALA A 208 -8.04 16.04 -4.55
N PHE A 209 -8.78 15.17 -3.86
CA PHE A 209 -10.16 14.84 -4.20
C PHE A 209 -11.08 16.08 -4.10
N CYS A 210 -11.03 16.83 -3.00
CA CYS A 210 -11.80 18.06 -2.84
C CYS A 210 -11.49 19.08 -3.94
N VAL A 211 -10.21 19.31 -4.24
CA VAL A 211 -9.77 20.25 -5.27
C VAL A 211 -10.27 19.80 -6.64
N GLY A 212 -10.14 18.52 -6.98
CA GLY A 212 -10.66 17.97 -8.22
C GLY A 212 -12.18 18.04 -8.34
N ARG A 213 -12.92 17.98 -7.22
CA ARG A 213 -14.39 17.95 -7.21
C ARG A 213 -15.06 19.31 -7.09
N TRP A 214 -14.46 20.25 -6.35
CA TRP A 214 -15.04 21.53 -5.96
C TRP A 214 -14.19 22.76 -6.35
N GLY A 215 -12.99 22.54 -6.88
CA GLY A 215 -12.03 23.61 -7.19
C GLY A 215 -11.22 24.08 -5.97
N MET A 216 -10.16 24.84 -6.22
CA MET A 216 -9.20 25.27 -5.19
C MET A 216 -9.85 26.11 -4.08
N LEU A 217 -10.68 27.09 -4.44
CA LEU A 217 -11.26 28.03 -3.47
C LEU A 217 -12.15 27.33 -2.43
N ARG A 218 -13.03 26.43 -2.87
CA ARG A 218 -13.94 25.69 -1.98
C ARG A 218 -13.23 24.61 -1.15
N SER A 219 -12.04 24.20 -1.58
CA SER A 219 -11.22 23.21 -0.87
C SER A 219 -10.37 23.81 0.26
N SER A 220 -10.31 25.14 0.37
CA SER A 220 -9.62 25.82 1.48
C SER A 220 -10.17 25.44 2.86
N ILE A 221 -11.49 25.26 2.98
CA ILE A 221 -12.16 24.90 4.24
C ILE A 221 -11.76 23.48 4.70
N PRO A 222 -11.94 22.41 3.89
CA PRO A 222 -11.50 21.07 4.28
C PRO A 222 -9.98 20.98 4.42
N ALA A 223 -9.20 21.76 3.67
CA ALA A 223 -7.75 21.85 3.84
C ALA A 223 -7.37 22.39 5.23
N ALA A 224 -7.99 23.50 5.64
CA ALA A 224 -7.75 24.09 6.95
C ALA A 224 -8.17 23.12 8.07
N ALA A 225 -9.35 22.51 7.96
CA ALA A 225 -9.80 21.52 8.92
C ALA A 225 -8.87 20.29 9.00
N GLY A 226 -8.37 19.80 7.86
CA GLY A 226 -7.40 18.71 7.80
C GLY A 226 -6.05 19.06 8.43
N LEU A 227 -5.56 20.28 8.22
CA LEU A 227 -4.34 20.78 8.85
C LEU A 227 -4.47 20.90 10.37
N VAL A 228 -5.60 21.44 10.86
CA VAL A 228 -5.88 21.50 12.30
C VAL A 228 -5.97 20.09 12.88
N GLY A 229 -6.70 19.19 12.21
CA GLY A 229 -6.79 17.78 12.62
C GLY A 229 -5.42 17.12 12.72
N LEU A 230 -4.55 17.33 11.73
CA LEU A 230 -3.19 16.78 11.72
C LEU A 230 -2.33 17.38 12.85
N ALA A 231 -2.46 18.68 13.13
CA ALA A 231 -1.72 19.37 14.19
C ALA A 231 -2.17 18.96 15.60
N MET A 232 -3.42 18.52 15.76
CA MET A 232 -3.97 18.06 17.04
C MET A 232 -3.71 16.57 17.31
N LEU A 233 -3.13 15.83 16.36
CA LEU A 233 -2.82 14.42 16.58
C LEU A 233 -1.63 14.29 17.55
N PRO A 234 -1.81 13.58 18.68
CA PRO A 234 -0.75 13.37 19.65
C PRO A 234 0.25 12.34 19.11
N SER A 235 1.20 12.82 18.31
CA SER A 235 2.35 12.02 17.88
C SER A 235 3.58 12.90 17.85
N ARG A 236 4.20 13.09 19.02
CA ARG A 236 5.58 13.57 19.19
C ARG A 236 5.93 14.86 18.44
N LEU A 237 5.26 15.97 18.75
CA LEU A 237 5.77 17.31 18.45
C LEU A 237 6.84 17.77 19.46
N ASP A 238 6.95 17.09 20.61
CA ASP A 238 7.89 17.45 21.69
C ASP A 238 9.32 16.91 21.51
N ASN A 239 9.56 15.99 20.59
CA ASN A 239 10.92 15.53 20.26
C ASN A 239 11.14 15.70 18.75
N LEU A 240 11.47 16.92 18.36
CA LEU A 240 12.29 17.17 17.16
C LEU A 240 13.69 16.62 17.45
N ASP A 241 13.81 15.29 17.48
CA ASP A 241 15.12 14.66 17.48
C ASP A 241 15.66 14.80 16.07
N SER A 242 16.66 15.65 15.91
CA SER A 242 17.40 15.89 14.67
C SER A 242 18.14 14.65 14.16
N ASP A 243 18.00 13.51 14.85
CA ASP A 243 18.65 12.23 14.55
C ASP A 243 17.87 11.35 13.54
N GLU A 244 16.65 11.71 13.13
CA GLU A 244 16.02 11.13 11.91
C GLU A 244 16.54 11.82 10.64
N ALA A 245 17.86 12.02 10.57
CA ALA A 245 18.56 12.59 9.44
C ALA A 245 18.50 11.64 8.23
N SER A 246 17.54 11.91 7.36
CA SER A 246 17.67 11.93 5.91
C SER A 246 19.13 11.83 5.43
N ALA A 247 19.58 10.63 5.03
CA ALA A 247 20.74 10.40 4.16
C ALA A 247 22.12 10.99 4.56
N GLU A 248 22.24 11.73 5.68
CA GLU A 248 23.43 12.50 6.07
C GLU A 248 24.41 11.66 6.91
N GLY A 249 23.93 10.72 7.71
CA GLY A 249 24.77 9.81 8.51
C GLY A 249 25.65 8.83 7.72
N ARG A 250 25.59 8.83 6.37
CA ARG A 250 26.53 8.07 5.53
C ARG A 250 27.75 8.88 5.08
N VAL A 251 27.75 10.20 5.31
CA VAL A 251 28.86 11.09 4.91
C VAL A 251 29.86 11.25 6.05
N GLU A 252 29.41 11.23 7.31
CA GLU A 252 30.30 11.43 8.47
C GLU A 252 31.07 10.18 8.91
N ALA A 253 30.64 8.98 8.52
CA ALA A 253 31.37 7.74 8.81
C ALA A 253 32.62 7.50 7.92
N ARG A 254 33.05 8.53 7.16
CA ARG A 254 34.23 8.47 6.27
C ARG A 254 35.23 9.62 6.48
N THR A 255 35.18 10.29 7.62
CA THR A 255 36.27 11.16 8.13
C THR A 255 36.80 10.59 9.42
#